data_AF-A0A378L7D9-F1
#
_entry.id   AF-A0A378L7D9-F1
#
_cell.length_a   1.000
_cell.length_b   1.000
_cell.length_c   1.000
_cell.angle_alpha   90.00
_cell.angle_beta   90.00
_cell.angle_gamma   90.00
#
_symmetry.space_group_name_H-M   'P 1'
#
loop_
_entity.id
_entity.type
_entity.pdbx_description
1 polymer ?
#
loop_
_entity_poly.entity_id
_entity_poly.type
_entity_poly.pdbx_seq_one_letter_code
_entity_poly.pdbx_strand_id
1 'polypeptide(L)'
;MKEITLTAIFEGTIYKIDEPNTHLHRVLYKDCKGTLIESAEQVNQHKDATHFKMGFNGCGIDYGTKGALFGVGLEEQSDQLVAVVKKLIQDGYKVKLNGIGLSRGGIALILAALKLGHIDRFHLETNLLLLDPVPGNLFFTAFLDFFKYSLANRTVDLSGSKNLNYVETLYPYLEVGDDTEEFLDQVLAKFHIPIRPTYPKHCKVREEVILGAHLKAFQDVDKANDAKHLRYGVDAIPVIRKLSRAIMYQFLSRVGSLAELGENVEQSEIINEFQRENKKWTKLLAGIITNIIPKSRSLHSQDGSKITVSNTAKYLNKTHRELIDTKSIDPDELCLKVEPERIHLEKEKKPLIKADLLRLIEVILDNMTAASKQGQKKGLLDEIKKGLEDDFSEEQLSFILRDILTVALQRDRNSYSFYNTTTSGLALVGALNQPEFSAIKELIQSDDKAIEYDDLCAYVLGRNDSAHFNSQDKDKNLAHVEEHMLGEDGYRMLI
;
A
#
# COMPACT_ATOMS: atom_id res chain seq x y z
N MET A 1 16.78 4.09 12.90
CA MET A 1 15.82 5.03 13.58
C MET A 1 14.87 4.28 14.54
N LYS A 2 14.18 4.97 15.49
CA LYS A 2 13.10 4.32 16.29
C LYS A 2 11.86 4.12 15.41
N GLU A 3 11.24 2.94 15.49
CA GLU A 3 10.03 2.63 14.72
C GLU A 3 8.76 3.02 15.49
N ILE A 4 7.79 3.62 14.77
CA ILE A 4 6.42 3.89 15.22
C ILE A 4 5.44 3.21 14.28
N THR A 5 4.43 2.56 14.85
CA THR A 5 3.33 1.97 14.09
C THR A 5 2.14 2.93 14.04
N LEU A 6 1.60 3.21 12.86
CA LEU A 6 0.37 3.95 12.66
C LEU A 6 -0.65 3.04 11.96
N THR A 7 -1.80 2.80 12.58
CA THR A 7 -2.88 2.02 11.96
C THR A 7 -4.04 2.91 11.55
N ALA A 8 -4.32 3.04 10.26
CA ALA A 8 -5.40 3.87 9.73
C ALA A 8 -6.55 3.00 9.23
N ILE A 9 -7.76 3.29 9.68
CA ILE A 9 -8.96 2.48 9.40
C ILE A 9 -10.00 3.37 8.72
N PHE A 10 -10.32 3.06 7.47
CA PHE A 10 -11.28 3.79 6.64
C PHE A 10 -12.55 2.99 6.46
N GLU A 11 -13.66 3.56 6.93
CA GLU A 11 -14.98 2.97 6.84
C GLU A 11 -15.55 3.01 5.41
N GLY A 12 -16.53 2.13 5.15
CA GLY A 12 -17.28 2.12 3.90
C GLY A 12 -18.14 3.38 3.70
N THR A 13 -18.49 3.67 2.45
CA THR A 13 -19.10 4.93 1.96
C THR A 13 -20.14 5.58 2.88
N ILE A 14 -21.01 4.81 3.53
CA ILE A 14 -22.20 5.30 4.24
C ILE A 14 -22.20 4.99 5.74
N TYR A 15 -21.07 4.58 6.32
CA TYR A 15 -21.00 4.24 7.73
C TYR A 15 -20.08 5.18 8.49
N LYS A 16 -20.45 5.44 9.75
CA LYS A 16 -19.59 6.11 10.72
C LYS A 16 -18.69 5.09 11.39
N ILE A 17 -17.43 5.43 11.57
CA ILE A 17 -16.44 4.55 12.22
C ILE A 17 -16.75 4.37 13.72
N ASP A 18 -17.39 5.37 14.33
CA ASP A 18 -17.79 5.38 15.74
C ASP A 18 -19.02 4.51 16.04
N GLU A 19 -19.71 4.02 15.01
CA GLU A 19 -20.90 3.18 15.15
C GLU A 19 -20.59 1.72 14.79
N PRO A 20 -21.12 0.72 15.53
CA PRO A 20 -20.85 -0.70 15.31
C PRO A 20 -21.61 -1.28 14.09
N ASN A 21 -21.53 -0.59 12.95
CA ASN A 21 -22.16 -0.99 11.69
C ASN A 21 -21.36 -2.09 10.98
N THR A 22 -20.03 -2.01 11.03
CA THR A 22 -19.09 -2.95 10.40
C THR A 22 -18.06 -3.47 11.42
N HIS A 23 -17.30 -4.49 11.03
CA HIS A 23 -16.17 -4.99 11.82
C HIS A 23 -15.16 -3.87 12.16
N LEU A 24 -15.06 -2.83 11.33
CA LEU A 24 -14.02 -1.81 11.45
C LEU A 24 -14.16 -0.95 12.71
N HIS A 25 -15.39 -0.73 13.20
CA HIS A 25 -15.61 -0.10 14.50
C HIS A 25 -14.87 -0.87 15.61
N ARG A 26 -15.10 -2.18 15.68
CA ARG A 26 -14.44 -3.02 16.68
C ARG A 26 -12.93 -3.05 16.48
N VAL A 27 -12.48 -3.14 15.23
CA VAL A 27 -11.06 -3.09 14.88
C VAL A 27 -10.41 -1.82 15.44
N LEU A 28 -11.03 -0.65 15.24
CA LEU A 28 -10.50 0.60 15.75
C LEU A 28 -10.49 0.66 17.29
N TYR A 29 -11.60 0.34 17.94
CA TYR A 29 -11.76 0.61 19.38
C TYR A 29 -11.25 -0.50 20.30
N LYS A 30 -11.28 -1.76 19.85
CA LYS A 30 -10.97 -2.92 20.71
C LYS A 30 -9.75 -3.69 20.22
N ASP A 31 -9.69 -4.01 18.93
CA ASP A 31 -8.73 -5.01 18.44
C ASP A 31 -7.38 -4.40 18.06
N CYS A 32 -7.35 -3.13 17.64
CA CYS A 32 -6.12 -2.43 17.27
C CYS A 32 -5.45 -1.76 18.48
N LYS A 33 -4.16 -2.07 18.67
CA LYS A 33 -3.26 -1.41 19.61
C LYS A 33 -3.05 0.06 19.21
N GLY A 34 -2.82 0.89 20.22
CA GLY A 34 -2.31 2.25 20.03
C GLY A 34 -3.27 3.34 20.50
N THR A 35 -2.71 4.54 20.60
CA THR A 35 -3.44 5.74 20.98
C THR A 35 -4.23 6.27 19.79
N LEU A 36 -5.52 6.51 19.98
CA LEU A 36 -6.36 7.12 18.96
C LEU A 36 -5.95 8.58 18.78
N ILE A 37 -5.66 8.96 17.54
CA ILE A 37 -5.40 10.33 17.11
C ILE A 37 -6.26 10.65 15.88
N GLU A 38 -6.52 11.93 15.66
CA GLU A 38 -7.34 12.44 14.55
C GLU A 38 -6.52 13.28 13.57
N SER A 39 -5.35 13.78 13.98
CA SER A 39 -4.54 14.68 13.17
C SER A 39 -3.06 14.66 13.54
N ALA A 40 -2.23 15.32 12.71
CA ALA A 40 -0.79 15.41 12.91
C ALA A 40 -0.41 16.22 14.17
N GLU A 41 -1.25 17.19 14.55
CA GLU A 41 -1.04 18.02 15.73
C GLU A 41 -1.15 17.21 17.04
N GLN A 42 -1.95 16.15 17.04
CA GLN A 42 -2.15 15.30 18.21
C GLN A 42 -0.98 14.33 18.47
N VAL A 43 -0.12 14.07 17.48
CA VAL A 43 1.09 13.23 17.65
C VAL A 43 1.97 13.73 18.79
N ASN A 44 2.18 15.05 18.87
CA ASN A 44 3.04 15.67 19.88
C ASN A 44 2.48 15.57 21.31
N GLN A 45 1.17 15.29 21.46
CA GLN A 45 0.50 15.16 22.76
C GLN A 45 0.80 13.80 23.41
N HIS A 46 1.34 12.85 22.63
CA HIS A 46 1.57 11.46 23.03
C HIS A 46 3.00 10.99 22.71
N LYS A 47 4.01 11.73 23.18
CA LYS A 47 5.44 11.49 22.84
C LYS A 47 5.96 10.10 23.21
N ASP A 48 5.37 9.46 24.22
CA ASP A 48 5.77 8.13 24.67
C ASP A 48 5.08 6.99 23.90
N ALA A 49 4.07 7.32 23.07
CA ALA A 49 3.35 6.32 22.29
C ALA A 49 4.25 5.75 21.17
N THR A 50 4.23 4.43 21.04
CA THR A 50 4.89 3.70 19.93
C THR A 50 3.91 3.22 18.88
N HIS A 51 2.61 3.28 19.19
CA HIS A 51 1.51 2.84 18.35
C HIS A 51 0.43 3.92 18.34
N PHE A 52 0.06 4.36 17.16
CA PHE A 52 -1.06 5.26 16.91
C PHE A 52 -2.12 4.56 16.08
N LYS A 53 -3.36 5.00 16.22
CA LYS A 53 -4.46 4.58 15.36
C LYS A 53 -5.33 5.76 14.97
N MET A 54 -5.93 5.68 13.78
CA MET A 54 -6.81 6.71 13.21
C MET A 54 -8.04 6.04 12.62
N GLY A 55 -9.22 6.64 12.82
CA GLY A 55 -10.47 6.22 12.24
C GLY A 55 -11.02 7.28 11.29
N PHE A 56 -11.55 6.86 10.15
CA PHE A 56 -12.19 7.75 9.17
C PHE A 56 -13.59 7.25 8.86
N ASN A 57 -14.57 8.15 8.88
CA ASN A 57 -15.92 7.84 8.43
C ASN A 57 -15.96 7.60 6.92
N GLY A 58 -17.03 6.96 6.47
CA GLY A 58 -17.37 6.90 5.05
C GLY A 58 -17.56 8.29 4.47
N CYS A 59 -17.01 8.55 3.29
CA CYS A 59 -17.14 9.84 2.61
C CYS A 59 -18.59 10.32 2.41
N GLY A 60 -19.58 9.43 2.30
CA GLY A 60 -21.00 9.78 2.23
C GLY A 60 -21.60 10.29 3.55
N ILE A 61 -20.93 10.04 4.67
CA ILE A 61 -21.28 10.63 5.97
C ILE A 61 -20.77 12.06 6.04
N ASP A 62 -19.47 12.26 5.84
CA ASP A 62 -18.84 13.58 6.07
C ASP A 62 -19.16 14.57 4.94
N TYR A 63 -19.35 14.08 3.70
CA TYR A 63 -19.55 14.90 2.50
C TYR A 63 -20.93 14.67 1.83
N GLY A 64 -21.84 14.00 2.53
CA GLY A 64 -23.22 13.78 2.11
C GLY A 64 -23.36 13.09 0.75
N THR A 65 -24.36 13.53 -0.03
CA THR A 65 -24.68 12.92 -1.34
C THR A 65 -23.53 13.00 -2.34
N LYS A 66 -22.71 14.05 -2.28
CA LYS A 66 -21.53 14.19 -3.15
C LYS A 66 -20.45 13.17 -2.81
N GLY A 67 -20.22 12.93 -1.52
CA GLY A 67 -19.35 11.85 -1.06
C GLY A 67 -19.85 10.48 -1.51
N ALA A 68 -21.14 10.21 -1.31
CA ALA A 68 -21.75 8.92 -1.69
C ALA A 68 -21.66 8.63 -3.20
N LEU A 69 -21.99 9.61 -4.05
CA LEU A 69 -22.05 9.42 -5.50
C LEU A 69 -20.69 9.55 -6.19
N PHE A 70 -19.87 10.52 -5.79
CA PHE A 70 -18.64 10.89 -6.51
C PHE A 70 -17.36 10.64 -5.72
N GLY A 71 -17.45 10.19 -4.47
CA GLY A 71 -16.27 10.00 -3.61
C GLY A 71 -15.60 11.32 -3.23
N VAL A 72 -16.37 12.42 -3.19
CA VAL A 72 -15.87 13.69 -2.64
C VAL A 72 -15.41 13.46 -1.20
N GLY A 73 -14.22 13.97 -0.87
CA GLY A 73 -13.62 13.84 0.45
C GLY A 73 -12.55 12.74 0.57
N LEU A 74 -12.50 11.77 -0.34
CA LEU A 74 -11.49 10.70 -0.26
C LEU A 74 -10.05 11.24 -0.36
N GLU A 75 -9.84 12.27 -1.18
CA GLU A 75 -8.54 12.96 -1.27
C GLU A 75 -8.18 13.61 0.06
N GLU A 76 -9.09 14.37 0.66
CA GLU A 76 -8.86 15.07 1.91
C GLU A 76 -8.58 14.09 3.06
N GLN A 77 -9.36 13.02 3.19
CA GLN A 77 -9.13 11.97 4.18
C GLN A 77 -7.77 11.28 3.95
N SER A 78 -7.36 11.05 2.69
CA SER A 78 -6.03 10.53 2.40
C SER A 78 -4.91 11.53 2.74
N ASP A 79 -5.12 12.83 2.51
CA ASP A 79 -4.15 13.88 2.83
C ASP A 79 -3.95 14.03 4.33
N GLN A 80 -5.01 13.88 5.13
CA GLN A 80 -4.93 13.86 6.59
C GLN A 80 -4.00 12.73 7.08
N LEU A 81 -4.17 11.51 6.55
CA LEU A 81 -3.27 10.40 6.89
C LEU A 81 -1.82 10.67 6.44
N VAL A 82 -1.64 11.17 5.22
CA VAL A 82 -0.31 11.52 4.67
C VAL A 82 0.39 12.54 5.57
N ALA A 83 -0.34 13.55 6.07
CA ALA A 83 0.20 14.57 6.96
C ALA A 83 0.72 13.96 8.28
N VAL A 84 0.00 13.00 8.88
CA VAL A 84 0.46 12.31 10.09
C VAL A 84 1.72 11.49 9.83
N VAL A 85 1.76 10.73 8.73
CA VAL A 85 2.95 9.93 8.36
C VAL A 85 4.17 10.82 8.16
N LYS A 86 4.02 11.90 7.40
CA LYS A 86 5.11 12.85 7.17
C LYS A 86 5.58 13.51 8.46
N LYS A 87 4.67 13.92 9.33
CA LYS A 87 5.01 14.49 10.63
C LYS A 87 5.85 13.53 11.47
N LEU A 88 5.48 12.25 11.54
CA LEU A 88 6.23 11.24 12.27
C LEU A 88 7.64 11.03 11.68
N ILE A 89 7.78 11.03 10.35
CA ILE A 89 9.09 10.94 9.68
C ILE A 89 9.95 12.17 10.01
N GLN A 90 9.37 13.37 9.95
CA GLN A 90 10.05 14.63 10.27
C GLN A 90 10.51 14.68 11.73
N ASP A 91 9.77 14.04 12.64
CA ASP A 91 10.16 13.86 14.05
C ASP A 91 11.29 12.84 14.26
N GLY A 92 11.80 12.20 13.19
CA GLY A 92 12.92 11.27 13.21
C GLY A 92 12.54 9.80 13.41
N TYR A 93 11.27 9.45 13.19
CA TYR A 93 10.81 8.07 13.29
C TYR A 93 10.81 7.35 11.93
N LYS A 94 11.10 6.05 11.96
CA LYS A 94 10.65 5.14 10.91
C LYS A 94 9.18 4.83 11.14
N VAL A 95 8.34 4.94 10.13
CA VAL A 95 6.90 4.71 10.23
C VAL A 95 6.52 3.37 9.62
N LYS A 96 5.77 2.56 10.36
CA LYS A 96 5.04 1.41 9.84
C LYS A 96 3.57 1.78 9.72
N LEU A 97 3.11 2.08 8.51
CA LEU A 97 1.73 2.40 8.18
C LEU A 97 0.96 1.11 7.89
N ASN A 98 -0.03 0.80 8.72
CA ASN A 98 -0.95 -0.31 8.54
C ASN A 98 -2.33 0.25 8.18
N GLY A 99 -2.77 0.06 6.94
CA GLY A 99 -4.04 0.55 6.45
C GLY A 99 -5.10 -0.54 6.39
N ILE A 100 -6.32 -0.26 6.82
CA ILE A 100 -7.50 -1.12 6.61
C ILE A 100 -8.59 -0.26 5.98
N GLY A 101 -9.13 -0.65 4.82
CA GLY A 101 -10.11 0.19 4.13
C GLY A 101 -11.23 -0.62 3.47
N LEU A 102 -12.48 -0.23 3.74
CA LEU A 102 -13.67 -0.85 3.16
C LEU A 102 -14.24 -0.02 2.01
N SER A 103 -14.54 -0.65 0.87
CA SER A 103 -15.21 0.01 -0.26
C SER A 103 -14.44 1.26 -0.71
N ARG A 104 -15.09 2.44 -0.73
CA ARG A 104 -14.42 3.71 -1.01
C ARG A 104 -13.34 4.07 0.02
N GLY A 105 -13.44 3.60 1.26
CA GLY A 105 -12.36 3.73 2.25
C GLY A 105 -11.07 3.02 1.82
N GLY A 106 -11.20 1.88 1.14
CA GLY A 106 -10.06 1.21 0.49
C GLY A 106 -9.41 2.06 -0.60
N ILE A 107 -10.19 2.87 -1.31
CA ILE A 107 -9.71 3.80 -2.34
C ILE A 107 -8.97 4.98 -1.71
N ALA A 108 -9.50 5.58 -0.63
CA ALA A 108 -8.77 6.61 0.12
C ALA A 108 -7.41 6.11 0.60
N LEU A 109 -7.36 4.85 1.05
CA LEU A 109 -6.13 4.23 1.50
C LEU A 109 -5.14 3.98 0.34
N ILE A 110 -5.61 3.55 -0.83
CA ILE A 110 -4.78 3.45 -2.04
C ILE A 110 -4.23 4.82 -2.45
N LEU A 111 -5.06 5.89 -2.39
CA LEU A 111 -4.62 7.26 -2.66
C LEU A 111 -3.52 7.72 -1.69
N ALA A 112 -3.64 7.39 -0.40
CA ALA A 112 -2.59 7.66 0.58
C ALA A 112 -1.29 6.91 0.24
N ALA A 113 -1.39 5.62 -0.10
CA ALA A 113 -0.24 4.80 -0.49
C ALA A 113 0.46 5.32 -1.76
N LEU A 114 -0.28 5.89 -2.72
CA LEU A 114 0.27 6.58 -3.88
C LEU A 114 1.05 7.83 -3.50
N LYS A 115 0.44 8.70 -2.68
CA LYS A 115 1.06 9.96 -2.23
C LYS A 115 2.33 9.72 -1.41
N LEU A 116 2.38 8.61 -0.68
CA LEU A 116 3.53 8.19 0.11
C LEU A 116 4.52 7.31 -0.68
N GLY A 117 4.18 6.87 -1.90
CA GLY A 117 4.94 5.84 -2.63
C GLY A 117 6.38 6.22 -2.98
N HIS A 118 6.70 7.51 -3.00
CA HIS A 118 8.06 8.01 -3.25
C HIS A 118 8.99 7.92 -2.04
N ILE A 119 8.44 7.79 -0.84
CA ILE A 119 9.22 7.64 0.40
C ILE A 119 9.88 6.26 0.40
N ASP A 120 11.16 6.20 0.73
CA ASP A 120 11.91 4.95 0.76
C ASP A 120 11.53 4.07 1.96
N ARG A 121 11.90 2.79 1.86
CA ARG A 121 11.58 1.77 2.85
C ARG A 121 12.26 1.95 4.22
N PHE A 122 13.30 2.78 4.32
CA PHE A 122 13.97 3.02 5.60
C PHE A 122 13.19 4.04 6.43
N HIS A 123 12.43 4.94 5.79
CA HIS A 123 11.53 5.87 6.46
C HIS A 123 10.11 5.34 6.62
N LEU A 124 9.60 4.59 5.64
CA LEU A 124 8.21 4.14 5.64
C LEU A 124 8.10 2.67 5.22
N GLU A 125 7.27 1.91 5.93
CA GLU A 125 6.77 0.61 5.50
C GLU A 125 5.24 0.69 5.46
N THR A 126 4.63 0.38 4.32
CA THR A 126 3.17 0.41 4.14
C THR A 126 2.64 -1.00 3.98
N ASN A 127 1.63 -1.35 4.79
CA ASN A 127 0.91 -2.62 4.72
C ASN A 127 -0.60 -2.34 4.60
N LEU A 128 -1.30 -2.94 3.65
CA LEU A 128 -2.72 -2.65 3.38
C LEU A 128 -3.60 -3.90 3.50
N LEU A 129 -4.76 -3.76 4.14
CA LEU A 129 -5.89 -4.68 4.07
C LEU A 129 -7.04 -3.98 3.36
N LEU A 130 -7.32 -4.38 2.11
CA LEU A 130 -8.36 -3.80 1.27
C LEU A 130 -9.58 -4.70 1.28
N LEU A 131 -10.74 -4.15 1.61
CA LEU A 131 -12.00 -4.88 1.74
C LEU A 131 -12.93 -4.40 0.63
N ASP A 132 -13.00 -5.16 -0.45
CA ASP A 132 -13.72 -4.83 -1.70
C ASP A 132 -13.54 -3.37 -2.15
N PRO A 133 -12.31 -2.91 -2.46
CA PRO A 133 -12.04 -1.51 -2.74
C PRO A 133 -12.77 -1.05 -4.01
N VAL A 134 -13.70 -0.10 -3.90
CA VAL A 134 -14.61 0.31 -5.00
C VAL A 134 -14.47 1.82 -5.27
N PRO A 135 -14.02 2.24 -6.48
CA PRO A 135 -13.85 3.66 -6.83
C PRO A 135 -15.18 4.39 -7.11
N GLY A 136 -16.27 3.66 -7.37
CA GLY A 136 -17.58 4.24 -7.71
C GLY A 136 -17.70 4.69 -9.17
N ASN A 137 -16.79 4.26 -10.04
CA ASN A 137 -16.86 4.48 -11.48
C ASN A 137 -17.64 3.34 -12.16
N LEU A 138 -18.27 3.64 -13.31
CA LEU A 138 -18.77 2.59 -14.21
C LEU A 138 -17.59 1.86 -14.84
N PHE A 139 -17.71 0.54 -15.06
CA PHE A 139 -16.64 -0.27 -15.67
C PHE A 139 -15.98 0.42 -16.88
N PHE A 140 -16.81 0.75 -17.86
CA PHE A 140 -16.42 1.30 -19.16
C PHE A 140 -15.91 2.75 -19.09
N THR A 141 -16.29 3.51 -18.05
CA THR A 141 -15.83 4.91 -17.91
C THR A 141 -14.33 5.01 -17.68
N ALA A 142 -13.71 4.04 -16.99
CA ALA A 142 -12.26 4.00 -16.83
C ALA A 142 -11.54 3.77 -18.17
N PHE A 143 -12.12 2.96 -19.09
CA PHE A 143 -11.53 2.70 -20.41
C PHE A 143 -11.60 3.91 -21.36
N LEU A 144 -12.54 4.82 -21.13
CA LEU A 144 -12.71 6.04 -21.93
C LEU A 144 -11.97 7.26 -21.33
N ASP A 145 -11.31 7.07 -20.19
CA ASP A 145 -10.63 8.12 -19.44
C ASP A 145 -9.15 8.23 -19.84
N PHE A 146 -8.93 8.72 -21.06
CA PHE A 146 -7.61 8.89 -21.67
C PHE A 146 -6.64 9.76 -20.85
N PHE A 147 -7.18 10.67 -20.03
CA PHE A 147 -6.41 11.61 -19.20
C PHE A 147 -6.24 11.15 -17.75
N LYS A 148 -6.70 9.93 -17.40
CA LYS A 148 -6.59 9.33 -16.06
C LYS A 148 -7.21 10.19 -14.94
N TYR A 149 -8.34 10.83 -15.19
CA TYR A 149 -9.07 11.61 -14.18
C TYR A 149 -9.99 10.78 -13.29
N SER A 150 -10.44 9.62 -13.76
CA SER A 150 -11.31 8.72 -13.00
C SER A 150 -10.59 8.16 -11.77
N LEU A 151 -11.31 8.00 -10.65
CA LEU A 151 -10.75 7.42 -9.43
C LEU A 151 -10.16 6.03 -9.70
N ALA A 152 -10.82 5.22 -10.53
CA ALA A 152 -10.30 3.93 -10.98
C ALA A 152 -8.90 4.05 -11.61
N ASN A 153 -8.72 4.87 -12.66
CA ASN A 153 -7.41 5.00 -13.32
C ASN A 153 -6.34 5.64 -12.43
N ARG A 154 -6.74 6.50 -11.49
CA ARG A 154 -5.83 7.11 -10.52
C ARG A 154 -5.36 6.14 -9.44
N THR A 155 -6.06 5.03 -9.23
CA THR A 155 -5.80 4.08 -8.12
C THR A 155 -5.46 2.66 -8.57
N VAL A 156 -5.44 2.39 -9.88
CA VAL A 156 -5.17 1.04 -10.42
C VAL A 156 -3.69 0.66 -10.43
N ASP A 157 -2.79 1.60 -10.18
CA ASP A 157 -1.35 1.37 -10.36
C ASP A 157 -0.55 1.85 -9.15
N LEU A 158 -0.14 0.91 -8.30
CA LEU A 158 0.74 1.10 -7.14
C LEU A 158 2.14 0.56 -7.40
N SER A 159 2.50 0.19 -8.64
CA SER A 159 3.73 -0.53 -8.93
C SER A 159 4.98 0.27 -8.50
N GLY A 160 4.93 1.60 -8.67
CA GLY A 160 6.00 2.53 -8.26
C GLY A 160 6.13 2.79 -6.75
N SER A 161 5.29 2.20 -5.89
CA SER A 161 5.36 2.42 -4.44
C SER A 161 6.55 1.68 -3.81
N LYS A 162 7.59 2.41 -3.41
CA LYS A 162 8.85 1.85 -2.89
C LYS A 162 8.75 1.24 -1.49
N ASN A 163 7.76 1.69 -0.72
CA ASN A 163 7.53 1.29 0.67
C ASN A 163 6.37 0.29 0.84
N LEU A 164 5.68 -0.12 -0.23
CA LEU A 164 4.52 -1.01 -0.13
C LEU A 164 4.96 -2.47 0.06
N ASN A 165 4.96 -2.91 1.32
CA ASN A 165 5.53 -4.18 1.75
C ASN A 165 4.55 -5.35 1.65
N TYR A 166 3.33 -5.17 2.15
CA TYR A 166 2.31 -6.23 2.19
C TYR A 166 0.93 -5.70 1.80
N VAL A 167 0.23 -6.43 0.94
CA VAL A 167 -1.17 -6.15 0.63
C VAL A 167 -2.00 -7.42 0.73
N GLU A 168 -3.05 -7.35 1.53
CA GLU A 168 -4.11 -8.35 1.57
C GLU A 168 -5.40 -7.73 1.03
N THR A 169 -6.10 -8.43 0.14
CA THR A 169 -7.36 -7.92 -0.41
C THR A 169 -8.43 -8.99 -0.36
N LEU A 170 -9.60 -8.63 0.18
CA LEU A 170 -10.78 -9.46 0.23
C LEU A 170 -11.81 -8.99 -0.79
N TYR A 171 -12.17 -9.88 -1.71
CA TYR A 171 -13.21 -9.64 -2.70
C TYR A 171 -14.43 -10.52 -2.40
N PRO A 172 -15.57 -9.94 -2.00
CA PRO A 172 -16.84 -10.61 -1.96
C PRO A 172 -17.23 -11.14 -3.35
N TYR A 173 -17.67 -12.38 -3.37
CA TYR A 173 -18.14 -13.06 -4.58
C TYR A 173 -19.43 -12.43 -5.12
N LEU A 174 -20.34 -12.02 -4.23
CA LEU A 174 -21.60 -11.39 -4.60
C LEU A 174 -21.43 -9.90 -4.88
N GLU A 175 -21.98 -9.44 -5.99
CA GLU A 175 -22.08 -8.03 -6.34
C GLU A 175 -23.20 -7.37 -5.52
N VAL A 176 -23.19 -6.04 -5.48
CA VAL A 176 -24.35 -5.28 -4.98
C VAL A 176 -25.56 -5.59 -5.86
N GLY A 177 -26.68 -6.00 -5.28
CA GLY A 177 -27.92 -6.30 -6.02
C GLY A 177 -28.17 -7.77 -6.31
N ASP A 178 -27.14 -8.62 -6.18
CA ASP A 178 -27.36 -10.07 -6.14
C ASP A 178 -28.23 -10.45 -4.93
N ASP A 179 -28.16 -9.66 -3.86
CA ASP A 179 -28.84 -9.89 -2.59
C ASP A 179 -30.28 -9.37 -2.51
N THR A 180 -30.72 -8.56 -3.47
CA THR A 180 -32.05 -7.93 -3.48
C THR A 180 -32.87 -8.27 -4.72
N GLU A 181 -32.24 -8.70 -5.83
CA GLU A 181 -32.86 -8.95 -7.14
C GLU A 181 -33.58 -7.72 -7.75
N GLU A 182 -33.43 -6.53 -7.17
CA GLU A 182 -34.05 -5.31 -7.67
C GLU A 182 -33.30 -4.79 -8.90
N PHE A 183 -34.05 -4.40 -9.95
CA PHE A 183 -33.45 -3.88 -11.19
C PHE A 183 -32.52 -2.67 -10.92
N LEU A 184 -32.90 -1.80 -9.98
CA LEU A 184 -32.09 -0.66 -9.59
C LEU A 184 -30.74 -1.10 -9.01
N ASP A 185 -30.73 -2.14 -8.17
CA ASP A 185 -29.51 -2.64 -7.56
C ASP A 185 -28.61 -3.36 -8.58
N GLN A 186 -29.19 -4.06 -9.56
CA GLN A 186 -28.43 -4.61 -10.70
C GLN A 186 -27.77 -3.51 -11.56
N VAL A 187 -28.42 -2.35 -11.69
CA VAL A 187 -27.81 -1.18 -12.35
C VAL A 187 -26.70 -0.60 -11.48
N LEU A 188 -26.90 -0.49 -10.16
CA LEU A 188 -25.90 -0.02 -9.21
C LEU A 188 -24.67 -0.94 -9.15
N ALA A 189 -24.82 -2.26 -9.35
CA ALA A 189 -23.73 -3.23 -9.43
C ALA A 189 -22.62 -2.78 -10.41
N LYS A 190 -23.02 -2.17 -11.53
CA LYS A 190 -22.11 -1.69 -12.58
C LYS A 190 -21.23 -0.51 -12.14
N PHE A 191 -21.61 0.19 -11.07
CA PHE A 191 -20.85 1.26 -10.42
C PHE A 191 -20.04 0.75 -9.21
N HIS A 192 -20.26 -0.50 -8.77
CA HIS A 192 -19.63 -1.12 -7.61
C HIS A 192 -18.62 -2.20 -8.00
N ILE A 193 -17.92 -1.94 -9.10
CA ILE A 193 -16.86 -2.82 -9.59
C ILE A 193 -15.60 -2.52 -8.80
N PRO A 194 -14.99 -3.51 -8.15
CA PRO A 194 -13.84 -3.26 -7.32
C PRO A 194 -12.57 -3.19 -8.16
N ILE A 195 -11.54 -2.62 -7.56
CA ILE A 195 -10.23 -2.45 -8.18
C ILE A 195 -9.26 -3.55 -7.73
N ARG A 196 -8.42 -4.01 -8.65
CA ARG A 196 -7.25 -4.86 -8.40
C ARG A 196 -6.02 -4.09 -8.85
N PRO A 197 -5.40 -3.30 -7.95
CA PRO A 197 -4.23 -2.50 -8.29
C PRO A 197 -3.05 -3.37 -8.73
N THR A 198 -2.24 -2.89 -9.66
CA THR A 198 -0.90 -3.44 -9.93
C THR A 198 0.02 -3.06 -8.77
N TYR A 199 0.69 -4.03 -8.16
CA TYR A 199 1.58 -3.81 -7.01
C TYR A 199 3.06 -3.91 -7.42
N PRO A 200 3.98 -3.35 -6.61
CA PRO A 200 5.42 -3.51 -6.82
C PRO A 200 5.81 -4.98 -6.76
N LYS A 201 6.85 -5.39 -7.49
CA LYS A 201 7.28 -6.80 -7.54
C LYS A 201 7.76 -7.35 -6.20
N HIS A 202 8.32 -6.48 -5.34
CA HIS A 202 8.77 -6.85 -4.01
C HIS A 202 7.62 -6.97 -3.00
N CYS A 203 6.43 -6.46 -3.33
CA CYS A 203 5.29 -6.46 -2.44
C CYS A 203 4.75 -7.88 -2.28
N LYS A 204 4.51 -8.30 -1.03
CA LYS A 204 3.82 -9.55 -0.72
C LYS A 204 2.32 -9.34 -0.89
N VAL A 205 1.72 -10.04 -1.85
CA VAL A 205 0.31 -9.86 -2.21
C VAL A 205 -0.48 -11.12 -1.88
N ARG A 206 -1.57 -10.96 -1.12
CA ARG A 206 -2.56 -12.01 -0.84
C ARG A 206 -3.94 -11.52 -1.24
N GLU A 207 -4.45 -12.03 -2.34
CA GLU A 207 -5.82 -11.75 -2.78
C GLU A 207 -6.68 -12.98 -2.50
N GLU A 208 -7.83 -12.73 -1.90
CA GLU A 208 -8.76 -13.77 -1.50
C GLU A 208 -10.20 -13.39 -1.87
N VAL A 209 -10.91 -14.36 -2.43
CA VAL A 209 -12.32 -14.23 -2.72
C VAL A 209 -13.10 -14.91 -1.60
N ILE A 210 -14.05 -14.18 -1.03
CA ILE A 210 -14.90 -14.65 0.06
C ILE A 210 -16.36 -14.71 -0.42
N LEU A 211 -17.17 -15.56 0.18
CA LEU A 211 -18.61 -15.54 -0.07
C LEU A 211 -19.24 -14.27 0.52
N GLY A 212 -20.45 -13.94 0.08
CA GLY A 212 -21.20 -12.77 0.57
C GLY A 212 -21.15 -11.59 -0.39
N ALA A 213 -21.95 -10.56 -0.09
CA ALA A 213 -22.10 -9.35 -0.90
C ALA A 213 -21.35 -8.18 -0.28
N HIS A 214 -20.84 -7.29 -1.14
CA HIS A 214 -20.06 -6.07 -0.85
C HIS A 214 -19.97 -5.67 0.64
N LEU A 215 -21.00 -5.02 1.19
CA LEU A 215 -20.99 -4.55 2.59
C LEU A 215 -21.36 -5.66 3.59
N LYS A 216 -22.25 -6.58 3.22
CA LYS A 216 -22.79 -7.61 4.13
C LYS A 216 -21.73 -8.61 4.60
N ALA A 217 -20.67 -8.81 3.80
CA ALA A 217 -19.54 -9.66 4.15
C ALA A 217 -18.68 -9.12 5.31
N PHE A 218 -18.85 -7.83 5.66
CA PHE A 218 -18.01 -7.14 6.65
C PHE A 218 -18.83 -6.50 7.81
N GLN A 219 -20.09 -6.91 7.98
CA GLN A 219 -20.98 -6.40 9.03
C GLN A 219 -20.97 -7.30 10.27
N ASP A 220 -20.98 -6.69 11.47
CA ASP A 220 -21.16 -7.41 12.75
C ASP A 220 -22.64 -7.67 13.09
N VAL A 221 -23.55 -6.85 12.55
CA VAL A 221 -24.95 -6.84 12.96
C VAL A 221 -25.77 -7.87 12.17
N ASP A 222 -26.43 -8.77 12.90
CA ASP A 222 -27.43 -9.68 12.35
C ASP A 222 -28.69 -8.88 11.97
N LYS A 223 -28.98 -8.75 10.67
CA LYS A 223 -30.19 -8.04 10.22
C LYS A 223 -31.26 -9.08 9.97
N ALA A 224 -32.49 -8.79 10.43
CA ALA A 224 -33.68 -9.66 10.33
C ALA A 224 -34.04 -10.18 8.92
N ASN A 225 -33.32 -9.78 7.88
CA ASN A 225 -33.47 -10.19 6.47
C ASN A 225 -32.41 -11.19 5.98
N ASP A 226 -31.54 -11.73 6.83
CA ASP A 226 -30.51 -12.70 6.43
C ASP A 226 -31.11 -14.00 5.83
N ALA A 227 -32.39 -14.28 6.11
CA ALA A 227 -33.16 -15.38 5.53
C ALA A 227 -33.38 -15.30 3.99
N LYS A 228 -33.25 -14.13 3.33
CA LYS A 228 -33.40 -14.03 1.87
C LYS A 228 -32.20 -14.56 1.08
N HIS A 229 -31.03 -14.72 1.71
CA HIS A 229 -29.79 -15.19 1.07
C HIS A 229 -29.70 -16.72 0.93
N LEU A 230 -30.66 -17.44 1.49
CA LEU A 230 -30.83 -18.90 1.31
C LEU A 230 -30.94 -19.32 -0.16
N ARG A 231 -31.31 -18.40 -1.07
CA ARG A 231 -31.61 -18.70 -2.49
C ARG A 231 -30.38 -18.96 -3.37
N TYR A 232 -29.20 -18.46 -3.00
CA TYR A 232 -27.93 -18.75 -3.70
C TYR A 232 -27.17 -19.93 -3.09
N GLY A 233 -27.83 -20.75 -2.25
CA GLY A 233 -27.27 -21.98 -1.69
C GLY A 233 -26.34 -21.79 -0.49
N VAL A 234 -26.39 -20.66 0.20
CA VAL A 234 -25.41 -20.31 1.26
C VAL A 234 -26.11 -19.72 2.49
N ASP A 235 -26.51 -20.56 3.45
CA ASP A 235 -26.72 -20.15 4.85
C ASP A 235 -25.36 -20.03 5.56
N ALA A 236 -24.50 -19.15 5.05
CA ALA A 236 -23.13 -18.99 5.55
C ALA A 236 -22.79 -17.54 5.88
N ILE A 237 -23.75 -16.62 5.93
CA ILE A 237 -23.49 -15.21 6.30
C ILE A 237 -22.79 -15.11 7.67
N PRO A 238 -23.22 -15.83 8.73
CA PRO A 238 -22.49 -15.84 9.99
C PRO A 238 -21.06 -16.37 9.85
N VAL A 239 -20.86 -17.37 8.99
CA VAL A 239 -19.55 -18.00 8.74
C VAL A 239 -18.63 -17.03 7.98
N ILE A 240 -19.16 -16.33 6.98
CA ILE A 240 -18.47 -15.33 6.17
C ILE A 240 -18.01 -14.18 7.04
N ARG A 241 -18.90 -13.63 7.87
CA ARG A 241 -18.58 -12.55 8.82
C ARG A 241 -17.52 -13.00 9.82
N LYS A 242 -17.61 -14.23 10.34
CA LYS A 242 -16.57 -14.81 11.20
C LYS A 242 -15.22 -14.94 10.47
N LEU A 243 -15.22 -15.41 9.21
CA LEU A 243 -14.01 -15.58 8.41
C LEU A 243 -13.37 -14.25 8.02
N SER A 244 -14.15 -13.28 7.53
CA SER A 244 -13.63 -11.95 7.16
C SER A 244 -13.03 -11.24 8.38
N ARG A 245 -13.68 -11.38 9.54
CA ARG A 245 -13.15 -10.90 10.81
C ARG A 245 -11.88 -11.63 11.24
N ALA A 246 -11.82 -12.96 11.11
CA ALA A 246 -10.61 -13.72 11.39
C ALA A 246 -9.43 -13.29 10.52
N ILE A 247 -9.66 -12.96 9.24
CA ILE A 247 -8.63 -12.44 8.34
C ILE A 247 -8.15 -11.05 8.80
N MET A 248 -9.06 -10.15 9.22
CA MET A 248 -8.65 -8.85 9.80
C MET A 248 -7.75 -9.03 11.03
N TYR A 249 -8.05 -10.00 11.91
CA TYR A 249 -7.19 -10.32 13.04
C TYR A 249 -5.83 -10.88 12.62
N GLN A 250 -5.80 -11.79 11.64
CA GLN A 250 -4.54 -12.32 11.09
C GLN A 250 -3.69 -11.19 10.49
N PHE A 251 -4.30 -10.25 9.79
CA PHE A 251 -3.63 -9.05 9.28
C PHE A 251 -3.02 -8.25 10.44
N LEU A 252 -3.82 -7.84 11.44
CA LEU A 252 -3.35 -7.07 12.60
C LEU A 252 -2.21 -7.78 13.34
N SER A 253 -2.31 -9.10 13.51
CA SER A 253 -1.26 -9.91 14.13
C SER A 253 0.02 -9.90 13.29
N ARG A 254 -0.09 -10.10 11.97
CA ARG A 254 1.04 -10.11 11.03
C ARG A 254 1.78 -8.78 11.01
N VAL A 255 1.07 -7.66 11.09
CA VAL A 255 1.65 -6.32 11.01
C VAL A 255 2.01 -5.71 12.37
N GLY A 256 1.81 -6.47 13.46
CA GLY A 256 2.14 -6.03 14.83
C GLY A 256 1.20 -4.96 15.41
N SER A 257 -0.02 -4.84 14.89
CA SER A 257 -1.02 -3.85 15.34
C SER A 257 -2.09 -4.44 16.27
N LEU A 258 -2.07 -5.74 16.57
CA LEU A 258 -3.06 -6.37 17.44
C LEU A 258 -2.88 -5.94 18.92
N ALA A 259 -3.99 -5.63 19.60
CA ALA A 259 -4.00 -5.28 21.02
C ALA A 259 -3.68 -6.50 21.92
N GLU A 260 -2.99 -6.23 23.04
CA GLU A 260 -2.57 -7.25 24.03
C GLU A 260 -3.70 -7.68 25.00
N LEU A 261 -4.90 -7.09 24.89
CA LEU A 261 -5.98 -7.28 25.86
C LEU A 261 -6.63 -8.67 25.74
N GLY A 262 -6.20 -9.55 26.65
CA GLY A 262 -6.65 -10.93 26.77
C GLY A 262 -6.05 -11.79 25.68
N GLU A 263 -5.87 -13.09 25.94
CA GLU A 263 -5.68 -14.02 24.84
C GLU A 263 -6.72 -13.73 23.76
N ASN A 264 -6.36 -13.99 22.51
CA ASN A 264 -7.13 -13.71 21.32
C ASN A 264 -8.40 -14.60 21.26
N VAL A 265 -9.22 -14.59 22.32
CA VAL A 265 -10.21 -15.61 22.66
C VAL A 265 -11.17 -15.76 21.50
N GLU A 266 -11.56 -14.68 20.82
CA GLU A 266 -12.48 -14.76 19.69
C GLU A 266 -11.81 -15.27 18.40
N GLN A 267 -10.58 -14.87 18.06
CA GLN A 267 -9.88 -15.44 16.88
C GLN A 267 -9.53 -16.91 17.12
N SER A 268 -8.96 -17.20 18.28
CA SER A 268 -8.69 -18.56 18.73
C SER A 268 -9.99 -19.36 18.78
N GLU A 269 -11.11 -18.82 19.26
CA GLU A 269 -12.38 -19.54 19.27
C GLU A 269 -12.93 -19.78 17.86
N ILE A 270 -12.81 -18.84 16.92
CA ILE A 270 -13.21 -19.08 15.52
C ILE A 270 -12.36 -20.22 14.94
N ILE A 271 -11.04 -20.16 15.06
CA ILE A 271 -10.13 -21.20 14.53
C ILE A 271 -10.36 -22.53 15.26
N ASN A 272 -10.49 -22.52 16.58
CA ASN A 272 -10.75 -23.68 17.41
C ASN A 272 -12.12 -24.28 17.11
N GLU A 273 -13.15 -23.48 16.82
CA GLU A 273 -14.47 -23.94 16.36
C GLU A 273 -14.34 -24.64 15.01
N PHE A 274 -13.58 -24.06 14.06
CA PHE A 274 -13.30 -24.70 12.77
C PHE A 274 -12.59 -26.03 12.92
N GLN A 275 -11.59 -26.12 13.79
CA GLN A 275 -10.84 -27.35 14.05
C GLN A 275 -11.67 -28.40 14.80
N ARG A 276 -12.36 -27.99 15.87
CA ARG A 276 -13.22 -28.82 16.72
C ARG A 276 -14.37 -29.42 15.92
N GLU A 277 -14.95 -28.64 15.02
CA GLU A 277 -16.09 -29.05 14.19
C GLU A 277 -15.70 -29.34 12.73
N ASN A 278 -14.43 -29.71 12.47
CA ASN A 278 -13.88 -29.85 11.12
C ASN A 278 -14.76 -30.70 10.18
N LYS A 279 -15.31 -31.83 10.64
CA LYS A 279 -16.20 -32.67 9.82
C LYS A 279 -17.48 -31.95 9.38
N LYS A 280 -18.08 -31.14 10.26
CA LYS A 280 -19.28 -30.35 9.97
C LYS A 280 -18.93 -29.27 8.94
N TRP A 281 -17.85 -28.52 9.18
CA TRP A 281 -17.39 -27.45 8.30
C TRP A 281 -16.98 -27.97 6.92
N THR A 282 -16.23 -29.06 6.86
CA THR A 282 -15.87 -29.72 5.60
C THR A 282 -17.10 -30.09 4.79
N LYS A 283 -18.12 -30.70 5.42
CA LYS A 283 -19.38 -31.06 4.74
C LYS A 283 -20.14 -29.83 4.26
N LEU A 284 -20.21 -28.78 5.10
CA LEU A 284 -20.88 -27.53 4.76
C LEU A 284 -20.20 -26.84 3.57
N LEU A 285 -18.88 -26.67 3.63
CA LEU A 285 -18.09 -26.00 2.59
C LEU A 285 -18.11 -26.78 1.28
N ALA A 286 -18.02 -28.11 1.31
CA ALA A 286 -18.20 -28.95 0.12
C ALA A 286 -19.61 -28.81 -0.48
N GLY A 287 -20.64 -28.72 0.36
CA GLY A 287 -22.01 -28.42 -0.05
C GLY A 287 -22.12 -27.05 -0.72
N ILE A 288 -21.47 -26.03 -0.18
CA ILE A 288 -21.43 -24.70 -0.79
C ILE A 288 -20.72 -24.74 -2.15
N ILE A 289 -19.55 -25.36 -2.25
CA ILE A 289 -18.79 -25.47 -3.50
C ILE A 289 -19.61 -26.19 -4.58
N THR A 290 -20.35 -27.23 -4.22
CA THR A 290 -21.16 -27.99 -5.19
C THR A 290 -22.37 -27.19 -5.69
N ASN A 291 -22.96 -26.35 -4.83
CA ASN A 291 -24.22 -25.64 -5.12
C ASN A 291 -24.03 -24.17 -5.53
N ILE A 292 -22.83 -23.62 -5.43
CA ILE A 292 -22.56 -22.25 -5.83
C ILE A 292 -22.83 -22.10 -7.33
N ILE A 293 -23.62 -21.09 -7.71
CA ILE A 293 -23.91 -20.80 -9.11
C ILE A 293 -22.68 -20.13 -9.69
N PRO A 294 -22.00 -20.68 -10.72
CA PRO A 294 -20.81 -20.06 -11.29
C PRO A 294 -21.16 -18.74 -11.97
N LYS A 295 -20.40 -17.69 -11.64
CA LYS A 295 -20.45 -16.40 -12.34
C LYS A 295 -19.06 -15.78 -12.39
N SER A 296 -18.92 -14.74 -13.20
CA SER A 296 -17.71 -13.92 -13.30
C SER A 296 -18.03 -12.48 -12.89
N ARG A 297 -17.23 -11.91 -12.00
CA ARG A 297 -17.28 -10.48 -11.62
C ARG A 297 -16.02 -9.79 -12.13
N SER A 298 -16.18 -8.78 -12.98
CA SER A 298 -15.04 -8.03 -13.53
C SER A 298 -14.34 -7.22 -12.43
N LEU A 299 -13.06 -6.94 -12.61
CA LEU A 299 -12.28 -6.04 -11.76
C LEU A 299 -11.70 -4.90 -12.61
N HIS A 300 -11.65 -3.68 -12.05
CA HIS A 300 -10.81 -2.63 -12.61
C HIS A 300 -9.35 -3.03 -12.42
N SER A 301 -8.66 -3.38 -13.50
CA SER A 301 -7.31 -3.95 -13.47
C SER A 301 -6.61 -3.73 -14.80
N GLN A 302 -5.27 -3.70 -14.79
CA GLN A 302 -4.47 -3.52 -16.00
C GLN A 302 -4.33 -4.80 -16.85
N ASP A 303 -4.51 -5.97 -16.22
CA ASP A 303 -4.35 -7.30 -16.82
C ASP A 303 -5.69 -7.98 -17.18
N GLY A 304 -6.81 -7.27 -17.05
CA GLY A 304 -8.14 -7.81 -17.38
C GLY A 304 -8.66 -8.84 -16.37
N SER A 305 -8.24 -8.72 -15.12
CA SER A 305 -8.61 -9.59 -14.02
C SER A 305 -10.13 -9.69 -13.79
N LYS A 306 -10.54 -10.87 -13.31
CA LYS A 306 -11.91 -11.17 -12.94
C LYS A 306 -11.94 -12.15 -11.76
N ILE A 307 -12.99 -12.09 -10.97
CA ILE A 307 -13.31 -13.11 -9.98
C ILE A 307 -14.01 -14.26 -10.71
N THR A 308 -13.58 -15.49 -10.46
CA THR A 308 -14.13 -16.71 -11.08
C THR A 308 -14.52 -17.74 -10.03
N VAL A 309 -15.39 -18.66 -10.45
CA VAL A 309 -15.91 -19.74 -9.61
C VAL A 309 -15.82 -21.09 -10.31
N SER A 310 -15.30 -22.09 -9.60
CA SER A 310 -15.29 -23.50 -10.02
C SER A 310 -15.98 -24.39 -8.99
N ASN A 311 -17.06 -25.05 -9.40
CA ASN A 311 -17.80 -26.01 -8.57
C ASN A 311 -17.13 -27.39 -8.45
N THR A 312 -15.98 -27.57 -9.10
CA THR A 312 -15.19 -28.83 -9.05
C THR A 312 -13.95 -28.73 -8.18
N ALA A 313 -13.71 -27.55 -7.60
CA ALA A 313 -12.56 -27.28 -6.75
C ALA A 313 -12.63 -28.02 -5.40
N LYS A 314 -11.46 -28.25 -4.79
CA LYS A 314 -11.35 -28.94 -3.49
C LYS A 314 -11.60 -28.00 -2.31
N TYR A 315 -11.18 -26.75 -2.44
CA TYR A 315 -11.24 -25.74 -1.39
C TYR A 315 -12.09 -24.56 -1.84
N LEU A 316 -12.64 -23.83 -0.87
CA LEU A 316 -13.50 -22.69 -1.16
C LEU A 316 -12.65 -21.50 -1.62
N ASN A 317 -11.55 -21.25 -0.90
CA ASN A 317 -10.58 -20.19 -1.12
C ASN A 317 -9.25 -20.55 -0.41
N LYS A 318 -8.28 -19.63 -0.40
CA LYS A 318 -6.94 -19.85 0.17
C LYS A 318 -6.98 -20.11 1.67
N THR A 319 -7.81 -19.38 2.43
CA THR A 319 -7.97 -19.59 3.87
C THR A 319 -8.55 -20.97 4.17
N HIS A 320 -9.57 -21.43 3.43
CA HIS A 320 -10.10 -22.79 3.58
C HIS A 320 -9.02 -23.85 3.29
N ARG A 321 -8.22 -23.65 2.22
CA ARG A 321 -7.10 -24.56 1.89
C ARG A 321 -6.10 -24.63 3.04
N GLU A 322 -5.63 -23.50 3.54
CA GLU A 322 -4.62 -23.44 4.61
C GLU A 322 -5.08 -24.05 5.94
N LEU A 323 -6.39 -24.07 6.20
CA LEU A 323 -6.96 -24.74 7.39
C LEU A 323 -6.96 -26.28 7.27
N ILE A 324 -6.90 -26.84 6.06
CA ILE A 324 -7.03 -28.29 5.81
C ILE A 324 -5.74 -28.91 5.28
N ASP A 325 -5.12 -28.25 4.30
CA ASP A 325 -3.90 -28.69 3.63
C ASP A 325 -2.95 -27.51 3.43
N THR A 326 -1.95 -27.42 4.30
CA THR A 326 -0.91 -26.39 4.26
C THR A 326 0.15 -26.63 3.18
N LYS A 327 0.12 -27.78 2.49
CA LYS A 327 1.13 -28.15 1.48
C LYS A 327 0.68 -27.85 0.06
N SER A 328 -0.62 -27.86 -0.21
CA SER A 328 -1.12 -27.51 -1.54
C SER A 328 -1.02 -26.00 -1.81
N ILE A 329 -0.47 -25.66 -2.97
CA ILE A 329 -0.44 -24.28 -3.49
C ILE A 329 -1.18 -24.15 -4.83
N ASP A 330 -1.75 -25.25 -5.35
CA ASP A 330 -2.40 -25.29 -6.66
C ASP A 330 -3.61 -24.35 -6.70
N PRO A 331 -3.61 -23.32 -7.57
CA PRO A 331 -4.73 -22.40 -7.69
C PRO A 331 -5.97 -23.00 -8.36
N ASP A 332 -5.87 -24.13 -9.07
CA ASP A 332 -7.02 -24.81 -9.67
C ASP A 332 -7.84 -25.60 -8.65
N GLU A 333 -7.28 -25.83 -7.47
CA GLU A 333 -7.99 -26.43 -6.34
C GLU A 333 -8.88 -25.43 -5.59
N LEU A 334 -8.89 -24.15 -5.97
CA LEU A 334 -9.70 -23.09 -5.37
C LEU A 334 -11.00 -22.85 -6.12
N CYS A 335 -12.12 -22.89 -5.40
CA CYS A 335 -13.46 -22.62 -5.93
C CYS A 335 -13.58 -21.15 -6.30
N LEU A 336 -13.30 -20.26 -5.34
CA LEU A 336 -13.35 -18.83 -5.50
C LEU A 336 -11.94 -18.29 -5.65
N LYS A 337 -11.65 -17.63 -6.78
CA LYS A 337 -10.32 -17.08 -7.06
C LYS A 337 -10.35 -15.86 -7.96
N VAL A 338 -9.26 -15.10 -7.97
CA VAL A 338 -9.04 -14.01 -8.94
C VAL A 338 -8.21 -14.57 -10.08
N GLU A 339 -8.69 -14.45 -11.31
CA GLU A 339 -8.00 -14.91 -12.52
C GLU A 339 -7.47 -13.70 -13.32
N PRO A 340 -6.18 -13.67 -13.70
CA PRO A 340 -5.14 -14.66 -13.37
C PRO A 340 -4.70 -14.55 -11.91
N GLU A 341 -4.36 -15.68 -11.30
CA GLU A 341 -3.77 -15.69 -9.96
C GLU A 341 -2.36 -15.08 -10.00
N ARG A 342 -2.06 -14.19 -9.04
CA ARG A 342 -0.73 -13.56 -8.95
C ARG A 342 0.26 -14.57 -8.39
N ILE A 343 1.29 -14.85 -9.17
CA ILE A 343 2.41 -15.68 -8.72
C ILE A 343 3.35 -14.79 -7.92
N HIS A 344 3.61 -15.18 -6.66
CA HIS A 344 4.64 -14.52 -5.87
C HIS A 344 6.01 -14.85 -6.46
N LEU A 345 6.72 -13.85 -6.93
CA LEU A 345 8.11 -13.98 -7.35
C LEU A 345 9.00 -13.52 -6.20
N GLU A 346 9.62 -14.47 -5.51
CA GLU A 346 10.72 -14.12 -4.59
C GLU A 346 11.90 -13.65 -5.43
N LYS A 347 12.13 -12.33 -5.44
CA LYS A 347 13.36 -11.75 -5.98
C LYS A 347 14.38 -11.69 -4.86
N GLU A 348 15.52 -12.33 -5.04
CA GLU A 348 16.63 -12.20 -4.11
C GLU A 348 17.11 -10.74 -4.11
N LYS A 349 17.03 -10.10 -2.94
CA LYS A 349 17.38 -8.69 -2.77
C LYS A 349 18.90 -8.55 -2.80
N LYS A 350 19.42 -7.66 -3.65
CA LYS A 350 20.84 -7.26 -3.59
C LYS A 350 20.99 -6.10 -2.60
N PRO A 351 21.72 -6.27 -1.49
CA PRO A 351 21.94 -5.18 -0.55
C PRO A 351 22.84 -4.12 -1.18
N LEU A 352 22.58 -2.86 -0.86
CA LEU A 352 23.50 -1.76 -1.17
C LEU A 352 24.79 -1.95 -0.38
N ILE A 353 25.94 -1.89 -1.05
CA ILE A 353 27.25 -1.97 -0.40
C ILE A 353 28.08 -0.72 -0.67
N LYS A 354 29.05 -0.45 0.21
CA LYS A 354 30.01 0.66 0.08
C LYS A 354 30.68 0.75 -1.29
N ALA A 355 31.03 -0.40 -1.89
CA ALA A 355 31.68 -0.44 -3.19
C ALA A 355 30.80 0.18 -4.30
N ASP A 356 29.48 0.03 -4.20
CA ASP A 356 28.53 0.61 -5.16
C ASP A 356 28.57 2.14 -5.10
N LEU A 357 28.62 2.70 -3.88
CA LEU A 357 28.66 4.15 -3.67
C LEU A 357 30.01 4.75 -4.11
N LEU A 358 31.12 4.11 -3.78
CA LEU A 358 32.45 4.55 -4.22
C LEU A 358 32.54 4.57 -5.75
N ARG A 359 31.99 3.53 -6.40
CA ARG A 359 31.94 3.45 -7.86
C ARG A 359 31.05 4.52 -8.47
N LEU A 360 29.90 4.81 -7.85
CA LEU A 360 29.01 5.87 -8.29
C LEU A 360 29.69 7.25 -8.23
N ILE A 361 30.43 7.52 -7.14
CA ILE A 361 31.19 8.76 -6.99
C ILE A 361 32.22 8.91 -8.12
N GLU A 362 32.93 7.85 -8.50
CA GLU A 362 33.89 7.88 -9.62
C GLU A 362 33.20 8.25 -10.93
N VAL A 363 32.05 7.61 -11.23
CA VAL A 363 31.26 7.93 -12.43
C VAL A 363 30.84 9.40 -12.44
N ILE A 364 30.40 9.94 -11.30
CA ILE A 364 30.02 11.36 -11.19
C ILE A 364 31.24 12.25 -11.45
N LEU A 365 32.36 12.00 -10.78
CA LEU A 365 33.59 12.79 -10.91
C LEU A 365 34.12 12.76 -12.35
N ASP A 366 34.08 11.63 -13.04
CA ASP A 366 34.55 11.52 -14.42
C ASP A 366 33.70 12.35 -15.40
N ASN A 367 32.41 12.49 -15.12
CA ASN A 367 31.45 13.22 -15.96
C ASN A 367 31.19 14.67 -15.52
N MET A 368 31.84 15.15 -14.45
CA MET A 368 31.73 16.54 -14.00
C MET A 368 32.48 17.51 -14.92
N THR A 369 31.91 18.71 -15.10
CA THR A 369 32.59 19.80 -15.80
C THR A 369 33.83 20.30 -15.03
N ALA A 370 34.78 20.93 -15.72
CA ALA A 370 35.96 21.53 -15.08
C ALA A 370 35.58 22.55 -13.99
N ALA A 371 34.54 23.35 -14.22
CA ALA A 371 34.04 24.32 -13.24
C ALA A 371 33.47 23.63 -12.00
N SER A 372 32.69 22.56 -12.19
CA SER A 372 32.14 21.76 -11.07
C SER A 372 33.26 21.08 -10.27
N LYS A 373 34.33 20.63 -10.93
CA LYS A 373 35.53 20.01 -10.30
C LYS A 373 36.35 20.99 -9.45
N GLN A 374 36.28 22.29 -9.74
CA GLN A 374 36.98 23.33 -8.98
C GLN A 374 36.13 23.93 -7.85
N GLY A 375 34.85 23.55 -7.75
CA GLY A 375 33.91 24.06 -6.75
C GLY A 375 33.61 23.10 -5.60
N GLN A 376 32.68 23.51 -4.75
CA GLN A 376 32.25 22.81 -3.53
C GLN A 376 31.80 21.36 -3.77
N LYS A 377 31.17 21.07 -4.91
CA LYS A 377 30.68 19.71 -5.23
C LYS A 377 31.78 18.65 -5.19
N LYS A 378 32.96 18.95 -5.74
CA LYS A 378 34.07 17.98 -5.72
C LYS A 378 34.57 17.78 -4.29
N GLY A 379 34.69 18.86 -3.51
CA GLY A 379 35.08 18.80 -2.10
C GLY A 379 34.16 17.87 -1.31
N LEU A 380 32.84 18.04 -1.45
CA LEU A 380 31.85 17.19 -0.78
C LEU A 380 31.95 15.72 -1.20
N LEU A 381 32.09 15.44 -2.50
CA LEU A 381 32.25 14.05 -2.97
C LEU A 381 33.55 13.41 -2.47
N ASP A 382 34.65 14.17 -2.40
CA ASP A 382 35.92 13.69 -1.86
C ASP A 382 35.82 13.43 -0.34
N GLU A 383 35.09 14.27 0.41
CA GLU A 383 34.81 14.08 1.83
C GLU A 383 33.93 12.85 2.09
N ILE A 384 32.83 12.69 1.35
CA ILE A 384 31.99 11.50 1.41
C ILE A 384 32.81 10.25 1.07
N LYS A 385 33.62 10.29 0.02
CA LYS A 385 34.48 9.17 -0.41
C LYS A 385 35.46 8.76 0.69
N LYS A 386 36.05 9.73 1.39
CA LYS A 386 36.96 9.48 2.52
C LYS A 386 36.21 8.96 3.75
N GLY A 387 35.06 9.53 4.08
CA GLY A 387 34.25 9.11 5.23
C GLY A 387 33.64 7.71 5.06
N LEU A 388 33.42 7.27 3.81
CA LEU A 388 33.01 5.89 3.52
C LEU A 388 34.03 4.84 3.97
N GLU A 389 35.23 5.19 4.46
CA GLU A 389 36.19 4.24 5.06
C GLU A 389 35.59 3.43 6.22
N ASP A 390 34.65 4.00 6.97
CA ASP A 390 33.96 3.36 8.09
C ASP A 390 32.92 2.29 7.67
N ASP A 391 32.45 1.51 8.65
CA ASP A 391 31.39 0.52 8.48
C ASP A 391 30.00 1.16 8.65
N PHE A 392 29.17 1.03 7.62
CA PHE A 392 27.80 1.56 7.59
C PHE A 392 26.77 0.45 7.38
N SER A 393 25.63 0.56 8.06
CA SER A 393 24.45 -0.24 7.75
C SER A 393 23.86 0.12 6.37
N GLU A 394 23.03 -0.75 5.80
CA GLU A 394 22.34 -0.45 4.53
C GLU A 394 21.46 0.81 4.62
N GLU A 395 20.84 1.07 5.78
CA GLU A 395 20.08 2.29 6.08
C GLU A 395 20.98 3.52 5.94
N GLN A 396 22.14 3.50 6.59
CA GLN A 396 23.09 4.62 6.53
C GLN A 396 23.67 4.79 5.12
N LEU A 397 24.00 3.70 4.42
CA LEU A 397 24.45 3.74 3.02
C LEU A 397 23.38 4.37 2.10
N SER A 398 22.10 4.12 2.38
CA SER A 398 20.98 4.75 1.66
C SER A 398 20.91 6.26 1.90
N PHE A 399 21.21 6.73 3.11
CA PHE A 399 21.29 8.16 3.40
C PHE A 399 22.50 8.81 2.72
N ILE A 400 23.66 8.14 2.76
CA ILE A 400 24.85 8.58 2.02
C ILE A 400 24.58 8.65 0.51
N LEU A 401 23.81 7.70 -0.04
CA LEU A 401 23.37 7.75 -1.43
C LEU A 401 22.54 9.01 -1.71
N ARG A 402 21.68 9.46 -0.78
CA ARG A 402 20.95 10.72 -0.94
C ARG A 402 21.90 11.92 -1.01
N ASP A 403 22.91 11.96 -0.15
CA ASP A 403 23.91 13.04 -0.16
C ASP A 403 24.65 13.09 -1.51
N ILE A 404 25.11 11.93 -1.99
CA ILE A 404 25.78 11.79 -3.28
C ILE A 404 24.86 12.28 -4.42
N LEU A 405 23.59 11.86 -4.40
CA LEU A 405 22.61 12.26 -5.41
C LEU A 405 22.30 13.75 -5.33
N THR A 406 22.15 14.35 -4.15
CA THR A 406 21.96 15.81 -4.01
C THR A 406 23.11 16.58 -4.65
N VAL A 407 24.35 16.20 -4.36
CA VAL A 407 25.54 16.84 -4.95
C VAL A 407 25.55 16.69 -6.47
N ALA A 408 25.20 15.51 -6.98
CA ALA A 408 25.19 15.19 -8.41
C ALA A 408 24.06 15.88 -9.20
N LEU A 409 22.86 15.94 -8.62
CA LEU A 409 21.65 16.52 -9.22
C LEU A 409 21.68 18.05 -9.19
N GLN A 410 22.36 18.65 -8.21
CA GLN A 410 22.43 20.10 -8.05
C GLN A 410 22.94 20.78 -9.33
N ARG A 411 22.20 21.73 -9.88
CA ARG A 411 22.60 22.45 -11.11
C ARG A 411 23.63 23.54 -10.83
N ASP A 412 24.60 23.69 -11.74
CA ASP A 412 25.49 24.85 -11.79
C ASP A 412 24.84 25.99 -12.61
N ARG A 413 25.21 27.25 -12.31
CA ARG A 413 24.62 28.50 -12.83
C ARG A 413 24.48 28.63 -14.37
N ASN A 414 25.05 27.71 -15.15
CA ASN A 414 25.09 27.74 -16.62
C ASN A 414 24.50 26.48 -17.30
N SER A 415 23.77 25.62 -16.59
CA SER A 415 23.17 24.42 -17.18
C SER A 415 21.73 24.67 -17.67
N TYR A 416 21.57 25.55 -18.67
CA TYR A 416 20.32 25.62 -19.42
C TYR A 416 20.30 24.45 -20.41
N SER A 417 19.59 23.39 -20.04
CA SER A 417 19.25 22.29 -20.93
C SER A 417 17.76 22.36 -21.21
N PHE A 418 17.40 22.30 -22.49
CA PHE A 418 16.01 22.22 -22.96
C PHE A 418 15.28 20.98 -22.41
N TYR A 419 16.03 20.01 -21.85
CA TYR A 419 15.54 18.71 -21.38
C TYR A 419 15.32 18.62 -19.87
N ASN A 420 15.35 19.74 -19.12
CA ASN A 420 15.22 19.71 -17.65
C ASN A 420 16.25 18.79 -16.94
N THR A 421 17.43 18.56 -17.50
CA THR A 421 18.50 17.70 -16.93
C THR A 421 19.90 18.27 -17.19
N THR A 422 20.87 18.01 -16.30
CA THR A 422 22.29 18.36 -16.51
C THR A 422 23.01 17.27 -17.31
N THR A 423 24.13 17.59 -17.97
CA THR A 423 24.99 16.57 -18.62
C THR A 423 25.43 15.49 -17.62
N SER A 424 25.71 15.88 -16.37
CA SER A 424 26.00 14.94 -15.28
C SER A 424 24.79 14.11 -14.86
N GLY A 425 23.59 14.70 -14.85
CA GLY A 425 22.33 13.99 -14.56
C GLY A 425 21.97 12.95 -15.63
N LEU A 426 22.19 13.26 -16.91
CA LEU A 426 22.01 12.28 -17.99
C LEU A 426 23.04 11.14 -17.93
N ALA A 427 24.31 11.47 -17.64
CA ALA A 427 25.35 10.46 -17.45
C ALA A 427 25.03 9.56 -16.24
N LEU A 428 24.54 10.14 -15.14
CA LEU A 428 24.11 9.43 -13.94
C LEU A 428 22.93 8.48 -14.23
N VAL A 429 21.90 8.96 -14.93
CA VAL A 429 20.78 8.11 -15.38
C VAL A 429 21.26 6.97 -16.27
N GLY A 430 22.16 7.25 -17.21
CA GLY A 430 22.75 6.23 -18.09
C GLY A 430 23.54 5.16 -17.32
N ALA A 431 24.31 5.57 -16.31
CA ALA A 431 25.08 4.69 -15.44
C ALA A 431 24.18 3.84 -14.54
N LEU A 432 23.23 4.45 -13.82
CA LEU A 432 22.35 3.75 -12.88
C LEU A 432 21.42 2.71 -13.54
N ASN A 433 21.26 2.78 -14.86
CA ASN A 433 20.55 1.77 -15.64
C ASN A 433 21.42 0.59 -16.08
N GLN A 434 22.73 0.58 -15.78
CA GLN A 434 23.63 -0.55 -16.04
C GLN A 434 23.52 -1.63 -14.95
N PRO A 435 23.80 -2.91 -15.27
CA PRO A 435 23.69 -4.02 -14.32
C PRO A 435 24.55 -3.87 -13.05
N GLU A 436 25.69 -3.19 -13.17
CA GLU A 436 26.63 -2.94 -12.07
C GLU A 436 26.01 -2.11 -10.94
N PHE A 437 25.02 -1.26 -11.23
CA PHE A 437 24.32 -0.44 -10.23
C PHE A 437 22.95 -1.01 -9.84
N SER A 438 22.74 -2.32 -10.02
CA SER A 438 21.44 -2.97 -9.74
C SER A 438 20.93 -2.75 -8.30
N ALA A 439 21.80 -2.75 -7.28
CA ALA A 439 21.40 -2.49 -5.90
C ALA A 439 20.88 -1.06 -5.69
N ILE A 440 21.58 -0.06 -6.25
CA ILE A 440 21.14 1.34 -6.23
C ILE A 440 19.83 1.49 -7.02
N LYS A 441 19.73 0.82 -8.16
CA LYS A 441 18.54 0.86 -8.99
C LYS A 441 17.30 0.36 -8.25
N GLU A 442 17.43 -0.75 -7.53
CA GLU A 442 16.32 -1.34 -6.75
C GLU A 442 15.87 -0.47 -5.57
N LEU A 443 16.75 0.39 -5.03
CA LEU A 443 16.38 1.38 -4.02
C LEU A 443 15.58 2.54 -4.61
N ILE A 444 15.93 2.96 -5.83
CA ILE A 444 15.35 4.13 -6.48
C ILE A 444 14.05 3.78 -7.22
N GLN A 445 13.96 2.60 -7.83
CA GLN A 445 12.86 2.20 -8.71
C GLN A 445 12.44 0.75 -8.44
N SER A 446 11.15 0.53 -8.17
CA SER A 446 10.58 -0.77 -7.77
C SER A 446 10.03 -1.63 -8.92
N ASP A 447 9.90 -1.05 -10.11
CA ASP A 447 9.18 -1.65 -11.25
C ASP A 447 10.04 -2.34 -12.30
N ASP A 448 11.35 -2.45 -12.07
CA ASP A 448 12.36 -2.82 -13.08
C ASP A 448 12.35 -1.92 -14.34
N LYS A 449 11.61 -0.80 -14.33
CA LYS A 449 11.67 0.25 -15.36
C LYS A 449 13.05 0.88 -15.38
N ALA A 450 13.37 1.57 -16.48
CA ALA A 450 14.56 2.41 -16.50
C ALA A 450 14.39 3.53 -15.46
N ILE A 451 15.47 3.84 -14.73
CA ILE A 451 15.51 5.04 -13.90
C ILE A 451 15.44 6.25 -14.81
N GLU A 452 14.58 7.20 -14.44
CA GLU A 452 14.51 8.53 -15.04
C GLU A 452 15.06 9.58 -14.06
N TYR A 453 15.31 10.80 -14.55
CA TYR A 453 15.83 11.88 -13.70
C TYR A 453 14.88 12.21 -12.54
N ASP A 454 13.57 12.19 -12.81
CA ASP A 454 12.53 12.46 -11.81
C ASP A 454 12.54 11.41 -10.68
N ASP A 455 12.91 10.16 -10.96
CA ASP A 455 13.05 9.11 -9.94
C ASP A 455 14.18 9.43 -8.95
N LEU A 456 15.28 10.03 -9.43
CA LEU A 456 16.42 10.43 -8.62
C LEU A 456 16.03 11.57 -7.68
N CYS A 457 15.36 12.60 -8.21
CA CYS A 457 14.82 13.70 -7.41
C CYS A 457 13.84 13.18 -6.35
N ALA A 458 12.91 12.31 -6.76
CA ALA A 458 11.91 11.75 -5.87
C ALA A 458 12.52 10.88 -4.76
N TYR A 459 13.60 10.14 -5.04
CA TYR A 459 14.29 9.34 -4.04
C TYR A 459 14.97 10.20 -2.96
N VAL A 460 15.60 11.30 -3.34
CA VAL A 460 16.24 12.23 -2.40
C VAL A 460 15.21 12.96 -1.55
N LEU A 461 14.14 13.46 -2.17
CA LEU A 461 13.18 14.35 -1.52
C LEU A 461 12.00 13.61 -0.86
N GLY A 462 11.80 12.33 -1.17
CA GLY A 462 10.60 11.58 -0.78
C GLY A 462 9.30 12.08 -1.43
N ARG A 463 9.41 12.92 -2.47
CA ARG A 463 8.28 13.52 -3.21
C ARG A 463 8.67 13.88 -4.65
N ASN A 464 7.69 13.95 -5.54
CA ASN A 464 7.95 14.34 -6.93
C ASN A 464 8.12 15.87 -7.06
N ASP A 465 9.37 16.33 -7.17
CA ASP A 465 9.75 17.75 -7.33
C ASP A 465 11.06 17.86 -8.13
N SER A 466 10.97 17.76 -9.45
CA SER A 466 12.13 17.77 -10.36
C SER A 466 12.80 19.15 -10.49
N ALA A 467 12.15 20.21 -9.99
CA ALA A 467 12.66 21.58 -10.00
C ALA A 467 13.52 21.92 -8.77
N HIS A 468 13.52 21.08 -7.73
CA HIS A 468 14.18 21.37 -6.46
C HIS A 468 15.69 21.67 -6.57
N PHE A 469 16.40 20.95 -7.45
CA PHE A 469 17.84 21.06 -7.61
C PHE A 469 18.26 22.12 -8.64
N ASN A 470 17.42 23.14 -8.85
CA ASN A 470 17.74 24.27 -9.72
C ASN A 470 18.92 25.10 -9.20
N SER A 471 19.56 25.87 -10.10
CA SER A 471 20.79 26.60 -9.78
C SER A 471 20.61 27.74 -8.76
N GLN A 472 19.37 28.17 -8.50
CA GLN A 472 19.05 29.23 -7.54
C GLN A 472 19.26 28.77 -6.09
N ASP A 473 18.99 27.49 -5.82
CA ASP A 473 19.08 26.89 -4.48
C ASP A 473 20.40 26.14 -4.25
N LYS A 474 21.40 26.35 -5.12
CA LYS A 474 22.67 25.60 -5.09
C LYS A 474 23.35 25.65 -3.73
N ASP A 475 23.60 26.85 -3.22
CA ASP A 475 24.39 27.02 -2.01
C ASP A 475 23.63 26.45 -0.80
N LYS A 476 22.29 26.56 -0.80
CA LYS A 476 21.42 25.98 0.22
C LYS A 476 21.44 24.46 0.20
N ASN A 477 21.28 23.84 -0.97
CA ASN A 477 21.21 22.38 -1.10
C ASN A 477 22.55 21.71 -0.81
N LEU A 478 23.68 22.37 -1.14
CA LEU A 478 25.02 21.87 -0.81
C LEU A 478 25.37 22.07 0.67
N ALA A 479 24.99 23.21 1.27
CA ALA A 479 25.16 23.43 2.71
C ALA A 479 24.40 22.37 3.54
N HIS A 480 23.22 21.96 3.08
CA HIS A 480 22.43 20.92 3.74
C HIS A 480 23.20 19.60 3.91
N VAL A 481 24.06 19.23 2.94
CA VAL A 481 24.92 18.02 3.03
C VAL A 481 26.03 18.19 4.08
N GLU A 482 26.47 19.41 4.34
CA GLU A 482 27.52 19.72 5.32
C GLU A 482 26.99 19.80 6.77
N GLU A 483 25.69 20.00 6.93
CA GLU A 483 25.05 20.26 8.23
C GLU A 483 24.88 19.01 9.11
N HIS A 484 25.08 17.81 8.57
CA HIS A 484 24.90 16.54 9.28
C HIS A 484 26.09 15.59 9.08
N MET A 485 26.20 14.59 9.97
CA MET A 485 27.25 13.59 9.84
C MET A 485 26.93 12.62 8.69
N LEU A 486 27.98 12.00 8.14
CA LEU A 486 27.84 11.00 7.08
C LEU A 486 27.02 9.81 7.58
N GLY A 487 25.98 9.44 6.83
CA GLY A 487 25.06 8.37 7.23
C GLY A 487 23.98 8.78 8.22
N GLU A 488 23.88 10.07 8.59
CA GLU A 488 22.66 10.62 9.17
C GLU A 488 21.68 11.02 8.08
N ASP A 489 20.36 10.88 8.34
CA ASP A 489 19.37 11.35 7.40
C ASP A 489 19.17 12.86 7.53
N GLY A 490 19.85 13.60 6.65
CA GLY A 490 19.65 15.04 6.50
C GLY A 490 18.31 15.40 5.87
N TYR A 491 17.73 14.52 5.04
CA TYR A 491 16.64 14.89 4.14
C TYR A 491 15.23 14.63 4.67
N ARG A 492 15.05 14.05 5.87
CA ARG A 492 13.70 13.83 6.47
C ARG A 492 12.80 15.05 6.48
N MET A 493 13.36 16.25 6.63
CA MET A 493 12.56 17.49 6.68
C MET A 493 11.99 17.89 5.32
N LEU A 494 12.47 17.30 4.22
CA LEU A 494 11.98 17.56 2.86
C LEU A 494 10.87 16.59 2.41
N ILE A 495 10.74 15.46 3.12
CA ILE A 495 9.64 14.48 3.00
C ILE A 495 8.33 15.15 3.44
#